data_AF-A0AAP0LRD2-F1
#
_entry.id   AF-A0AAP0LRD2-F1
#
_cell.length_a   1.000
_cell.length_b   1.000
_cell.length_c   1.000
_cell.angle_alpha   90.00
_cell.angle_beta   90.00
_cell.angle_gamma   90.00
#
_symmetry.space_group_name_H-M   'P 1'
#
loop_
_entity.id
_entity.type
_entity.pdbx_description
1 polymer ?
#
loop_
_entity_poly.entity_id
_entity_poly.type
_entity_poly.pdbx_seq_one_letter_code
_entity_poly.pdbx_strand_id
1 'polypeptide(L)'
;MGNMAYVAKAMLDKPADKKNMAEARKETESVIIGAIDELLAKTGVKPRDIGILVANSSLFNPMPSLSAMVVNHYKLRGNILSYNFGGVGCSAGLISIDLAKQLLQHALIDLFSGLFRTNEITWAIGTIVATQLCAQVVSTENITMNWYAGNDRSMLLTNCLFRLGGAAILLSNRSSDRRRSKYELVHTLRTHKGGDDRSYNCVSQQEDESKRIGVKISKDLMAVAGESLKTNITTLGPLVLPMPEQLLFTATLVGRKIFKMKIKPYIPNFKLAFEHICIRAGGRAVLDEVGKHLKLNEWVMEPSRMTLQIWEHFKQLFVV
;
A
#
# COMPACT_ATOMS: atom_id res chain seq x y z
N MET A 1 4.71 -20.25 10.89
CA MET A 1 3.32 -19.84 11.09
C MET A 1 3.34 -18.69 12.07
N GLY A 2 2.95 -17.51 11.61
CA GLY A 2 2.70 -16.37 12.49
C GLY A 2 1.45 -16.61 13.33
N ASN A 3 1.50 -16.25 14.61
CA ASN A 3 0.48 -16.63 15.59
C ASN A 3 -0.91 -16.01 15.32
N MET A 4 -1.04 -15.06 14.38
CA MET A 4 -2.29 -14.34 14.09
C MET A 4 -2.74 -14.43 12.62
N ALA A 5 -2.08 -15.25 11.78
CA ALA A 5 -2.46 -15.41 10.38
C ALA A 5 -3.63 -16.41 10.23
N TYR A 6 -4.77 -15.94 9.74
CA TYR A 6 -5.96 -16.79 9.52
C TYR A 6 -5.93 -17.41 8.12
N VAL A 7 -6.13 -18.73 8.06
CA VAL A 7 -6.45 -19.42 6.80
C VAL A 7 -7.94 -19.26 6.57
N ALA A 8 -8.34 -18.81 5.38
CA ALA A 8 -9.75 -18.64 5.00
C ALA A 8 -10.58 -19.87 5.40
N LYS A 9 -11.71 -19.69 6.09
CA LYS A 9 -12.52 -20.81 6.61
C LYS A 9 -13.00 -21.72 5.48
N ALA A 10 -13.28 -21.13 4.31
CA ALA A 10 -13.63 -21.84 3.08
C ALA A 10 -12.51 -22.77 2.55
N MET A 11 -11.28 -22.65 3.03
CA MET A 11 -10.17 -23.58 2.72
C MET A 11 -10.10 -24.77 3.68
N LEU A 12 -10.72 -24.67 4.86
CA LEU A 12 -10.69 -25.69 5.90
C LEU A 12 -11.93 -26.61 5.85
N ASP A 13 -13.06 -26.09 5.35
CA ASP A 13 -14.30 -26.85 5.20
C ASP A 13 -14.21 -27.85 4.02
N LYS A 14 -14.66 -29.10 4.25
CA LYS A 14 -14.97 -30.08 3.19
C LYS A 14 -16.49 -30.23 3.05
N PRO A 15 -17.03 -30.33 1.82
CA PRO A 15 -16.32 -30.40 0.55
C PRO A 15 -15.82 -29.03 0.06
N ALA A 16 -14.95 -29.03 -0.96
CA ALA A 16 -14.41 -27.82 -1.59
C ALA A 16 -15.43 -27.07 -2.47
N ASP A 17 -16.68 -27.54 -2.49
CA ASP A 17 -17.86 -26.99 -3.18
C ASP A 17 -18.38 -25.69 -2.56
N LYS A 18 -17.93 -25.34 -1.34
CA LYS A 18 -18.19 -24.04 -0.71
C LYS A 18 -17.35 -22.87 -1.28
N LYS A 19 -16.44 -23.11 -2.22
CA LYS A 19 -15.69 -22.04 -2.92
C LYS A 19 -16.57 -21.40 -3.99
N ASN A 20 -17.51 -20.56 -3.57
CA ASN A 20 -18.38 -19.83 -4.46
C ASN A 20 -18.26 -18.31 -4.25
N MET A 21 -18.76 -17.54 -5.23
CA MET A 21 -18.69 -16.09 -5.19
C MET A 21 -19.43 -15.48 -4.00
N ALA A 22 -20.49 -16.11 -3.49
CA ALA A 22 -21.25 -15.59 -2.36
C ALA A 22 -20.46 -15.68 -1.06
N GLU A 23 -19.81 -16.82 -0.80
CA GLU A 23 -18.93 -17.00 0.36
C GLU A 23 -17.70 -16.09 0.29
N ALA A 24 -17.07 -15.97 -0.89
CA ALA A 24 -15.95 -15.05 -1.08
C ALA A 24 -16.35 -13.59 -0.82
N ARG A 25 -17.54 -13.16 -1.29
CA ARG A 25 -18.08 -11.82 -0.98
C ARG A 25 -18.31 -11.63 0.50
N LYS A 26 -18.98 -12.58 1.17
CA LYS A 26 -19.30 -12.51 2.60
C LYS A 26 -18.04 -12.45 3.46
N GLU A 27 -17.04 -13.26 3.14
CA GLU A 27 -15.76 -13.26 3.83
C GLU A 27 -15.02 -11.93 3.65
N THR A 28 -14.94 -11.43 2.42
CA THR A 28 -14.33 -10.12 2.14
C THR A 28 -15.07 -8.98 2.82
N GLU A 29 -16.41 -9.01 2.81
CA GLU A 29 -17.26 -8.02 3.47
C GLU A 29 -17.02 -8.01 4.98
N SER A 30 -17.02 -9.16 5.63
CA SER A 30 -16.74 -9.26 7.07
C SER A 30 -15.36 -8.69 7.45
N VAL A 31 -14.35 -8.94 6.63
CA VAL A 31 -12.99 -8.45 6.84
C VAL A 31 -12.89 -6.93 6.66
N ILE A 32 -13.48 -6.41 5.58
CA ILE A 32 -13.50 -4.97 5.31
C ILE A 32 -14.26 -4.23 6.42
N ILE A 33 -15.46 -4.70 6.75
CA ILE A 33 -16.31 -4.07 7.77
C ILE A 33 -15.59 -4.08 9.11
N GLY A 34 -15.06 -5.23 9.55
CA GLY A 34 -14.32 -5.30 10.82
C GLY A 34 -13.14 -4.33 10.89
N ALA A 35 -12.37 -4.19 9.81
CA ALA A 35 -11.27 -3.23 9.76
C ALA A 35 -11.74 -1.76 9.79
N ILE A 36 -12.85 -1.46 9.12
CA ILE A 36 -13.44 -0.11 9.14
C ILE A 36 -14.05 0.20 10.51
N ASP A 37 -14.80 -0.71 11.10
CA ASP A 37 -15.44 -0.53 12.41
C ASP A 37 -14.40 -0.25 13.50
N GLU A 38 -13.29 -1.02 13.51
CA GLU A 38 -12.19 -0.78 14.44
C GLU A 38 -11.55 0.60 14.23
N LEU A 39 -11.38 1.02 12.97
CA LEU A 39 -10.86 2.33 12.61
C LEU A 39 -11.80 3.47 13.05
N LEU A 40 -13.10 3.34 12.79
CA LEU A 40 -14.10 4.35 13.16
C LEU A 40 -14.25 4.44 14.68
N ALA A 41 -14.23 3.30 15.39
CA ALA A 41 -14.25 3.27 16.84
C ALA A 41 -13.02 3.96 17.46
N LYS A 42 -11.82 3.72 16.93
CA LYS A 42 -10.58 4.38 17.40
C LYS A 42 -10.51 5.87 17.08
N THR A 43 -11.10 6.28 15.96
CA THR A 43 -10.99 7.67 15.48
C THR A 43 -12.15 8.56 15.89
N GLY A 44 -13.31 7.99 16.23
CA GLY A 44 -14.54 8.71 16.52
C GLY A 44 -15.17 9.40 15.29
N VAL A 45 -14.64 9.15 14.09
CA VAL A 45 -15.13 9.78 12.85
C VAL A 45 -16.42 9.11 12.42
N LYS A 46 -17.42 9.93 12.06
CA LYS A 46 -18.70 9.41 11.61
C LYS A 46 -18.61 9.04 10.12
N PRO A 47 -19.26 7.96 9.66
CA PRO A 47 -19.26 7.59 8.24
C PRO A 47 -19.64 8.74 7.29
N ARG A 48 -20.57 9.61 7.71
CA ARG A 48 -21.01 10.80 6.95
C ARG A 48 -19.90 11.83 6.67
N ASP A 49 -18.84 11.83 7.48
CA ASP A 49 -17.73 12.79 7.36
C ASP A 49 -16.66 12.30 6.36
N ILE A 50 -16.77 11.04 5.91
CA ILE A 50 -15.89 10.45 4.91
C ILE A 50 -16.28 10.94 3.53
N GLY A 51 -15.36 11.66 2.88
CA GLY A 51 -15.58 12.23 1.55
C GLY A 51 -14.92 11.46 0.42
N ILE A 52 -13.90 10.68 0.72
CA ILE A 52 -13.14 9.89 -0.24
C ILE A 52 -13.02 8.47 0.31
N LEU A 53 -13.31 7.48 -0.52
CA LEU A 53 -13.11 6.07 -0.23
C LEU A 53 -12.23 5.46 -1.33
N VAL A 54 -11.12 4.86 -0.94
CA VAL A 54 -10.26 4.08 -1.83
C VAL A 54 -10.22 2.65 -1.31
N ALA A 55 -10.91 1.74 -1.98
CA ALA A 55 -10.83 0.31 -1.71
C ALA A 55 -9.81 -0.32 -2.67
N ASN A 56 -9.00 -1.24 -2.18
CA ASN A 56 -8.11 -2.02 -3.04
C ASN A 56 -8.14 -3.50 -2.68
N SER A 57 -8.10 -4.34 -3.72
CA SER A 57 -7.93 -5.79 -3.61
C SER A 57 -7.31 -6.34 -4.88
N SER A 58 -6.33 -7.23 -4.77
CA SER A 58 -5.62 -7.71 -5.97
C SER A 58 -6.32 -8.91 -6.60
N LEU A 59 -6.67 -9.90 -5.79
CA LEU A 59 -7.20 -11.18 -6.27
C LEU A 59 -8.73 -11.23 -6.35
N PHE A 60 -9.45 -10.34 -5.67
CA PHE A 60 -10.90 -10.38 -5.62
C PHE A 60 -11.52 -9.03 -5.99
N ASN A 61 -11.98 -8.91 -7.23
CA ASN A 61 -12.62 -7.70 -7.77
C ASN A 61 -14.01 -8.03 -8.32
N PRO A 62 -15.03 -8.19 -7.45
CA PRO A 62 -16.39 -8.50 -7.87
C PRO A 62 -17.10 -7.29 -8.51
N MET A 63 -18.22 -7.57 -9.19
CA MET A 63 -19.25 -6.59 -9.55
C MET A 63 -20.52 -6.89 -8.73
N PRO A 64 -21.06 -5.96 -7.92
CA PRO A 64 -20.56 -4.61 -7.62
C PRO A 64 -19.21 -4.59 -6.90
N SER A 65 -18.48 -3.48 -7.01
CA SER A 65 -17.12 -3.32 -6.46
C SER A 65 -17.08 -3.35 -4.93
N LEU A 66 -15.88 -3.56 -4.37
CA LEU A 66 -15.69 -3.52 -2.92
C LEU A 66 -15.96 -2.12 -2.35
N SER A 67 -15.59 -1.08 -3.08
CA SER A 67 -15.89 0.29 -2.68
C SER A 67 -17.41 0.56 -2.67
N ALA A 68 -18.15 0.03 -3.65
CA ALA A 68 -19.62 0.13 -3.68
C ALA A 68 -20.28 -0.64 -2.53
N MET A 69 -19.74 -1.81 -2.17
CA MET A 69 -20.19 -2.57 -1.01
C MET A 69 -20.04 -1.76 0.28
N VAL A 70 -18.91 -1.10 0.50
CA VAL A 70 -18.68 -0.23 1.68
C VAL A 70 -19.63 0.98 1.67
N VAL A 71 -19.79 1.66 0.53
CA VAL A 71 -20.72 2.79 0.39
C VAL A 71 -22.15 2.38 0.76
N ASN A 72 -22.60 1.22 0.26
CA ASN A 72 -23.92 0.71 0.56
C ASN A 72 -24.07 0.25 2.01
N HIS A 73 -23.05 -0.35 2.61
CA HIS A 73 -23.09 -0.85 3.98
C HIS A 73 -23.21 0.30 4.99
N TYR A 74 -22.33 1.30 4.89
CA TYR A 74 -22.27 2.43 5.83
C TYR A 74 -23.22 3.58 5.47
N LYS A 75 -24.00 3.43 4.39
CA LYS A 75 -24.89 4.49 3.85
C LYS A 75 -24.16 5.81 3.69
N LEU A 76 -23.00 5.75 3.03
CA LEU A 76 -22.18 6.93 2.79
C LEU A 76 -22.92 7.94 1.89
N ARG A 77 -22.54 9.20 1.99
CA ARG A 77 -23.16 10.32 1.27
C ARG A 77 -23.09 10.14 -0.26
N GLY A 78 -24.09 10.65 -0.98
CA GLY A 78 -24.21 10.49 -2.43
C GLY A 78 -23.11 11.18 -3.26
N ASN A 79 -22.41 12.17 -2.69
CA ASN A 79 -21.28 12.87 -3.33
C ASN A 79 -19.91 12.33 -2.88
N ILE A 80 -19.83 11.07 -2.42
CA ILE A 80 -18.56 10.45 -2.07
C ILE A 80 -17.73 10.16 -3.32
N LEU A 81 -16.43 10.45 -3.26
CA LEU A 81 -15.48 10.00 -4.28
C LEU A 81 -15.06 8.57 -3.95
N SER A 82 -15.54 7.59 -4.72
CA SER A 82 -15.32 6.17 -4.48
C SER A 82 -14.46 5.55 -5.58
N TYR A 83 -13.31 5.00 -5.21
CA TYR A 83 -12.36 4.36 -6.11
C TYR A 83 -12.11 2.90 -5.70
N ASN A 84 -12.00 2.01 -6.67
CA ASN A 84 -11.68 0.61 -6.46
C ASN A 84 -10.47 0.20 -7.30
N PHE A 85 -9.35 -0.15 -6.66
CA PHE A 85 -8.16 -0.64 -7.34
C PHE A 85 -8.10 -2.16 -7.38
N GLY A 86 -8.00 -2.70 -8.60
CA GLY A 86 -7.75 -4.11 -8.89
C GLY A 86 -6.40 -4.33 -9.57
N GLY A 87 -5.81 -5.52 -9.40
CA GLY A 87 -4.62 -5.95 -10.15
C GLY A 87 -3.29 -5.24 -9.82
N VAL A 88 -3.26 -4.34 -8.83
CA VAL A 88 -2.05 -3.57 -8.45
C VAL A 88 -1.07 -4.41 -7.61
N GLY A 89 -1.54 -5.46 -6.95
CA GLY A 89 -0.71 -6.33 -6.14
C GLY A 89 -0.32 -5.72 -4.79
N CYS A 90 0.85 -6.11 -4.28
CA CYS A 90 1.31 -5.77 -2.94
C CYS A 90 1.56 -4.27 -2.67
N SER A 91 1.67 -3.46 -3.73
CA SER A 91 1.89 -2.01 -3.66
C SER A 91 0.59 -1.19 -3.55
N ALA A 92 -0.58 -1.84 -3.67
CA ALA A 92 -1.88 -1.19 -3.74
C ALA A 92 -2.17 -0.28 -2.53
N GLY A 93 -1.75 -0.67 -1.33
CA GLY A 93 -1.92 0.15 -0.12
C GLY A 93 -1.22 1.51 -0.24
N LEU A 94 0.09 1.52 -0.53
CA LEU A 94 0.84 2.78 -0.65
C LEU A 94 0.35 3.64 -1.81
N ILE A 95 -0.05 3.02 -2.93
CA ILE A 95 -0.64 3.75 -4.07
C ILE A 95 -1.98 4.38 -3.68
N SER A 96 -2.78 3.70 -2.85
CA SER A 96 -4.05 4.22 -2.37
C SER A 96 -3.88 5.38 -1.40
N ILE A 97 -2.85 5.33 -0.54
CA ILE A 97 -2.47 6.46 0.33
C ILE A 97 -2.03 7.66 -0.52
N ASP A 98 -1.19 7.44 -1.53
CA ASP A 98 -0.73 8.51 -2.43
C ASP A 98 -1.89 9.17 -3.18
N LEU A 99 -2.83 8.37 -3.72
CA LEU A 99 -4.05 8.90 -4.33
C LEU A 99 -4.87 9.71 -3.31
N ALA A 100 -5.11 9.16 -2.11
CA ALA A 100 -5.88 9.84 -1.07
C ALA A 100 -5.22 11.18 -0.67
N LYS A 101 -3.89 11.22 -0.56
CA LYS A 101 -3.13 12.45 -0.30
C LYS A 101 -3.36 13.48 -1.41
N GLN A 102 -3.20 13.08 -2.68
CA GLN A 102 -3.37 13.98 -3.83
C GLN A 102 -4.79 14.56 -3.87
N LEU A 103 -5.81 13.72 -3.64
CA LEU A 103 -7.21 14.18 -3.61
C LEU A 103 -7.49 15.14 -2.45
N LEU A 104 -6.95 14.86 -1.25
CA LEU A 104 -7.07 15.74 -0.09
C LEU A 104 -6.36 17.08 -0.27
N GLN A 105 -5.24 17.10 -1.00
CA GLN A 105 -4.48 18.31 -1.32
C GLN A 105 -5.13 19.11 -2.46
N HIS A 106 -5.64 18.46 -3.51
CA HIS A 106 -6.31 19.14 -4.62
C HIS A 106 -7.61 19.82 -4.18
N ALA A 107 -8.35 19.22 -3.25
CA ALA A 107 -9.50 19.87 -2.62
C ALA A 107 -9.14 21.22 -1.97
N LEU A 108 -7.88 21.42 -1.53
CA LEU A 108 -7.42 22.70 -0.99
C LEU A 108 -6.99 23.69 -2.10
N ILE A 109 -6.57 23.21 -3.28
CA ILE A 109 -6.10 24.06 -4.38
C ILE A 109 -7.27 24.72 -5.12
N ASP A 110 -8.38 24.00 -5.32
CA ASP A 110 -9.60 24.57 -5.91
C ASP A 110 -10.17 25.73 -5.06
N LEU A 111 -9.86 25.72 -3.76
CA LEU A 111 -10.18 26.80 -2.85
C LEU A 111 -9.41 28.09 -3.18
N PHE A 112 -8.10 27.98 -3.41
CA PHE A 112 -7.24 29.13 -3.71
C PHE A 112 -7.55 29.73 -5.08
N SER A 113 -7.79 28.89 -6.10
CA SER A 113 -8.14 29.38 -7.44
C SER A 113 -9.52 30.06 -7.48
N GLY A 114 -10.49 29.60 -6.67
CA GLY A 114 -11.79 30.25 -6.49
C GLY A 114 -11.73 31.58 -5.73
N LEU A 115 -10.86 31.68 -4.71
CA LEU A 115 -10.71 32.88 -3.87
C LEU A 115 -10.22 34.10 -4.67
N PHE A 116 -9.39 33.88 -5.69
CA PHE A 116 -8.96 34.94 -6.61
C PHE A 116 -10.04 35.35 -7.62
N ARG A 117 -11.12 34.56 -7.76
CA ARG A 117 -12.18 34.80 -8.74
C ARG A 117 -13.40 35.52 -8.17
N THR A 118 -13.63 35.44 -6.87
CA THR A 118 -14.79 36.05 -6.20
C THR A 118 -14.38 36.70 -4.87
N ASN A 119 -14.58 38.01 -4.73
CA ASN A 119 -14.28 38.82 -3.53
C ASN A 119 -15.26 38.57 -2.35
N GLU A 120 -15.80 37.37 -2.19
CA GLU A 120 -16.75 37.05 -1.13
C GLU A 120 -16.13 36.16 -0.05
N ILE A 121 -15.83 36.77 1.10
CA ILE A 121 -15.29 36.09 2.30
C ILE A 121 -16.23 34.96 2.77
N THR A 122 -17.54 35.11 2.58
CA THR A 122 -18.55 34.10 2.93
C THR A 122 -18.44 32.85 2.05
N TRP A 123 -18.16 33.02 0.75
CA TRP A 123 -17.95 31.90 -0.17
C TRP A 123 -16.64 31.17 0.13
N ALA A 124 -15.58 31.92 0.47
CA ALA A 124 -14.33 31.35 0.93
C ALA A 124 -14.49 30.48 2.19
N ILE A 125 -15.18 30.98 3.22
CA ILE A 125 -15.41 30.24 4.48
C ILE A 125 -16.30 29.01 4.24
N GLY A 126 -17.35 29.12 3.42
CA GLY A 126 -18.21 28.00 3.02
C GLY A 126 -17.46 26.90 2.28
N THR A 127 -16.57 27.26 1.35
CA THR A 127 -15.71 26.32 0.61
C THR A 127 -14.62 25.71 1.50
N ILE A 128 -14.08 26.46 2.48
CA ILE A 128 -13.07 25.95 3.45
C ILE A 128 -13.67 24.84 4.31
N VAL A 129 -14.91 25.02 4.76
CA VAL A 129 -15.63 23.99 5.53
C VAL A 129 -16.04 22.81 4.62
N ALA A 130 -16.39 23.06 3.36
CA ALA A 130 -16.77 22.01 2.40
C ALA A 130 -15.60 21.13 1.93
N THR A 131 -14.36 21.63 2.02
CA THR A 131 -13.12 20.94 1.55
C THR A 131 -12.39 20.17 2.66
N GLN A 132 -12.86 20.28 3.91
CA GLN A 132 -12.38 19.50 5.05
C GLN A 132 -12.95 18.08 5.03
N LEU A 133 -12.24 17.18 4.35
CA LEU A 133 -12.69 15.82 4.10
C LEU A 133 -11.78 14.81 4.79
N CYS A 134 -12.39 13.71 5.24
CA CYS A 134 -11.63 12.52 5.60
C CYS A 134 -11.59 11.59 4.38
N ALA A 135 -10.41 11.03 4.10
CA ALA A 135 -10.22 9.98 3.11
C ALA A 135 -10.00 8.65 3.83
N GLN A 136 -10.83 7.66 3.53
CA GLN A 136 -10.69 6.31 4.02
C GLN A 136 -10.04 5.45 2.96
N VAL A 137 -8.96 4.77 3.33
CA VAL A 137 -8.30 3.78 2.49
C VAL A 137 -8.50 2.41 3.11
N VAL A 138 -9.02 1.47 2.33
CA VAL A 138 -9.28 0.10 2.76
C VAL A 138 -8.59 -0.87 1.82
N SER A 139 -7.87 -1.79 2.43
CA SER A 139 -7.10 -2.83 1.77
C SER A 139 -7.59 -4.18 2.25
N THR A 140 -7.93 -5.07 1.34
CA THR A 140 -8.24 -6.46 1.66
C THR A 140 -7.67 -7.41 0.63
N GLU A 141 -7.27 -8.59 1.09
CA GLU A 141 -6.91 -9.68 0.21
C GLU A 141 -7.78 -10.89 0.51
N ASN A 142 -8.44 -11.41 -0.53
CA ASN A 142 -9.14 -12.68 -0.47
C ASN A 142 -8.51 -13.69 -1.43
N ILE A 143 -8.09 -14.83 -0.88
CA ILE A 143 -7.47 -15.95 -1.59
C ILE A 143 -8.45 -17.08 -1.93
N THR A 144 -9.68 -17.02 -1.43
CA THR A 144 -10.67 -18.09 -1.48
C THR A 144 -10.99 -18.55 -2.91
N MET A 145 -11.15 -17.61 -3.82
CA MET A 145 -11.42 -17.88 -5.25
C MET A 145 -10.15 -18.13 -6.08
N ASN A 146 -8.96 -17.84 -5.55
CA ASN A 146 -7.71 -17.82 -6.31
C ASN A 146 -6.70 -18.85 -5.80
N TRP A 147 -7.19 -19.90 -5.14
CA TRP A 147 -6.35 -21.01 -4.70
C TRP A 147 -5.86 -21.81 -5.90
N TYR A 148 -4.55 -21.93 -6.05
CA TYR A 148 -3.97 -22.70 -7.13
C TYR A 148 -3.99 -24.20 -6.80
N ALA A 149 -4.71 -24.99 -7.60
CA ALA A 149 -4.83 -26.45 -7.42
C ALA A 149 -3.92 -27.27 -8.35
N GLY A 150 -3.04 -26.62 -9.12
CA GLY A 150 -2.11 -27.29 -10.03
C GLY A 150 -0.77 -27.65 -9.37
N ASN A 151 0.17 -28.12 -10.19
CA ASN A 151 1.48 -28.63 -9.74
C ASN A 151 2.67 -27.74 -10.14
N ASP A 152 2.42 -26.59 -10.79
CA ASP A 152 3.49 -25.63 -11.08
C ASP A 152 4.02 -25.01 -9.77
N ARG A 153 5.29 -25.28 -9.48
CA ARG A 153 5.97 -24.79 -8.27
C ARG A 153 5.97 -23.26 -8.18
N SER A 154 6.11 -22.55 -9.29
CA SER A 154 6.15 -21.09 -9.32
C SER A 154 4.82 -20.44 -8.95
N MET A 155 3.72 -21.17 -9.14
CA MET A 155 2.36 -20.75 -8.75
C MET A 155 1.99 -21.25 -7.36
N LEU A 156 2.45 -22.44 -6.96
CA LEU A 156 2.21 -23.00 -5.62
C LEU A 156 2.76 -22.13 -4.48
N LEU A 157 3.84 -21.38 -4.72
CA LEU A 157 4.37 -20.42 -3.74
C LEU A 157 3.30 -19.46 -3.24
N THR A 158 2.35 -19.06 -4.10
CA THR A 158 1.31 -18.10 -3.73
C THR A 158 0.34 -18.62 -2.69
N ASN A 159 0.07 -19.93 -2.68
CA ASN A 159 -0.77 -20.58 -1.65
C ASN A 159 -0.08 -20.61 -0.27
N CYS A 160 1.26 -20.67 -0.25
CA CYS A 160 2.05 -20.67 0.98
C CYS A 160 2.26 -19.26 1.52
N LEU A 161 2.41 -18.29 0.62
CA LEU A 161 2.69 -16.91 0.97
C LEU A 161 1.41 -16.16 1.35
N PHE A 162 0.34 -16.24 0.58
CA PHE A 162 -0.77 -15.30 0.78
C PHE A 162 -1.78 -15.75 1.83
N ARG A 163 -2.21 -14.78 2.63
CA ARG A 163 -3.21 -14.92 3.68
C ARG A 163 -4.32 -13.90 3.50
N LEU A 164 -5.47 -14.24 4.07
CA LEU A 164 -6.63 -13.39 4.10
C LEU A 164 -6.46 -12.33 5.19
N GLY A 165 -6.92 -11.11 4.92
CA GLY A 165 -6.92 -10.05 5.92
C GLY A 165 -7.46 -8.73 5.39
N GLY A 166 -7.52 -7.75 6.28
CA GLY A 166 -8.00 -6.41 6.00
C GLY A 166 -7.25 -5.38 6.82
N ALA A 167 -7.02 -4.21 6.23
CA ALA A 167 -6.47 -3.06 6.94
C ALA A 167 -7.13 -1.79 6.43
N ALA A 168 -7.38 -0.85 7.34
CA ALA A 168 -7.99 0.43 7.01
C ALA A 168 -7.17 1.59 7.60
N ILE A 169 -7.01 2.67 6.84
CA ILE A 169 -6.42 3.93 7.26
C ILE A 169 -7.43 5.05 7.07
N LEU A 170 -7.42 6.01 7.98
CA LEU A 170 -8.07 7.30 7.78
C LEU A 170 -7.02 8.40 7.62
N LEU A 171 -7.13 9.18 6.55
CA LEU A 171 -6.38 10.41 6.33
C LEU A 171 -7.32 11.60 6.48
N SER A 172 -6.83 12.70 7.03
CA SER A 172 -7.60 13.94 7.21
C SER A 172 -6.74 15.14 6.86
N ASN A 173 -7.32 16.11 6.16
CA ASN A 173 -6.73 17.43 5.94
C ASN A 173 -7.21 18.47 6.97
N ARG A 174 -7.98 18.05 7.99
CA ARG A 174 -8.51 18.92 9.03
C ARG A 174 -7.43 19.28 10.05
N SER A 175 -7.23 20.58 10.29
CA SER A 175 -6.29 21.06 11.31
C SER A 175 -6.66 20.60 12.72
N SER A 176 -7.96 20.44 13.01
CA SER A 176 -8.46 19.92 14.29
C SER A 176 -8.01 18.49 14.57
N ASP A 177 -7.80 17.68 13.53
CA ASP A 177 -7.42 16.27 13.65
C ASP A 177 -5.91 16.10 13.91
N ARG A 178 -5.11 17.16 13.74
CA ARG A 178 -3.66 17.10 13.91
C ARG A 178 -3.22 16.71 15.32
N ARG A 179 -4.02 17.04 16.35
CA ARG A 179 -3.70 16.69 17.75
C ARG A 179 -3.93 15.21 18.08
N ARG A 180 -4.77 14.53 17.29
CA ARG A 180 -5.13 13.11 17.49
C ARG A 180 -4.54 12.19 16.42
N SER A 181 -3.96 12.75 15.35
CA SER A 181 -3.31 11.97 14.30
C SER A 181 -2.06 11.31 14.84
N LYS A 182 -1.89 10.01 14.55
CA LYS A 182 -0.69 9.26 14.95
C LYS A 182 0.54 9.66 14.13
N TYR A 183 0.33 10.03 12.86
CA TYR A 183 1.40 10.30 11.89
C TYR A 183 1.00 11.45 10.96
N GLU A 184 2.00 12.17 10.47
CA GLU A 184 1.85 13.20 9.43
C GLU A 184 2.46 12.68 8.11
N LEU A 185 1.67 12.69 7.03
CA LEU A 185 2.11 12.20 5.73
C LEU A 185 2.86 13.30 4.96
N VAL A 186 4.18 13.33 5.09
CA VAL A 186 5.03 14.38 4.50
C VAL A 186 5.26 14.15 3.00
N HIS A 187 5.91 13.04 2.65
CA HIS A 187 6.30 12.74 1.27
C HIS A 187 5.75 11.39 0.80
N THR A 188 5.34 11.34 -0.47
CA THR A 188 4.98 10.11 -1.18
C THR A 188 5.79 10.08 -2.46
N LEU A 189 6.39 8.94 -2.76
CA LEU A 189 7.25 8.75 -3.92
C LEU A 189 6.96 7.40 -4.55
N ARG A 190 6.72 7.40 -5.86
CA ARG A 190 6.42 6.20 -6.63
C ARG A 190 7.44 6.01 -7.73
N THR A 191 7.97 4.80 -7.84
CA THR A 191 8.80 4.37 -8.97
C THR A 191 8.06 3.29 -9.74
N HIS A 192 7.88 3.48 -11.04
CA HIS A 192 7.17 2.54 -11.89
C HIS A 192 8.12 1.93 -12.92
N LYS A 193 8.28 0.60 -12.88
CA LYS A 193 9.12 -0.16 -13.82
C LYS A 193 8.32 -1.00 -14.82
N GLY A 194 7.01 -0.81 -14.94
CA GLY A 194 6.18 -1.62 -15.84
C GLY A 194 6.47 -1.47 -17.34
N GLY A 195 7.34 -0.53 -17.75
CA GLY A 195 7.83 -0.44 -19.13
C GLY A 195 9.03 -1.36 -19.44
N ASP A 196 9.57 -2.06 -18.43
CA ASP A 196 10.58 -3.10 -18.61
C ASP A 196 9.92 -4.48 -18.57
N ASP A 197 10.12 -5.28 -19.62
CA ASP A 197 9.47 -6.59 -19.77
C ASP A 197 9.84 -7.54 -18.62
N ARG A 198 11.07 -7.48 -18.14
CA ARG A 198 11.50 -8.30 -16.99
C ARG A 198 10.71 -7.94 -15.74
N SER A 199 10.53 -6.64 -15.50
CA SER A 199 9.73 -6.13 -14.39
C SER A 199 8.23 -6.41 -14.54
N TYR A 200 7.69 -6.28 -15.75
CA TYR A 200 6.29 -6.57 -16.05
C TYR A 200 5.93 -8.04 -15.84
N ASN A 201 6.80 -8.95 -16.29
CA ASN A 201 6.57 -10.40 -16.21
C ASN A 201 6.98 -11.02 -14.85
N CYS A 202 7.33 -10.21 -13.84
CA CYS A 202 7.79 -10.72 -12.55
C CYS A 202 6.67 -11.40 -11.74
N VAL A 203 5.47 -10.84 -11.79
CA VAL A 203 4.28 -11.39 -11.13
C VAL A 203 3.11 -11.24 -12.08
N SER A 204 2.64 -12.35 -12.63
CA SER A 204 1.56 -12.39 -13.61
C SER A 204 0.53 -13.43 -13.22
N GLN A 205 -0.75 -13.14 -13.48
CA GLN A 205 -1.79 -14.15 -13.43
C GLN A 205 -1.86 -14.83 -14.79
N GLN A 206 -1.80 -16.16 -14.81
CA GLN A 206 -1.76 -16.95 -16.03
C GLN A 206 -2.28 -18.36 -15.79
N GLU A 207 -2.64 -19.04 -16.87
CA GLU A 207 -3.05 -20.44 -16.85
C GLU A 207 -1.82 -21.37 -16.86
N ASP A 208 -1.91 -22.49 -16.14
CA ASP A 208 -0.99 -23.61 -16.28
C ASP A 208 -1.31 -24.44 -17.55
N GLU A 209 -0.50 -25.46 -17.85
CA GLU A 209 -0.72 -26.36 -18.99
C GLU A 209 -2.08 -27.10 -18.94
N SER A 210 -2.66 -27.24 -17.74
CA SER A 210 -3.97 -27.84 -17.50
C SER A 210 -5.10 -26.80 -17.45
N LYS A 211 -4.86 -25.57 -17.91
CA LYS A 211 -5.81 -24.44 -17.90
C LYS A 211 -6.30 -24.02 -16.51
N ARG A 212 -5.51 -24.29 -15.47
CA ARG A 212 -5.79 -23.81 -14.10
C ARG A 212 -5.13 -22.46 -13.92
N ILE A 213 -5.93 -21.48 -13.52
CA ILE A 213 -5.46 -20.12 -13.26
C ILE A 213 -4.63 -20.10 -11.97
N GLY A 214 -3.45 -19.50 -12.03
CA GLY A 214 -2.60 -19.23 -10.89
C GLY A 214 -1.84 -17.91 -11.04
N VAL A 215 -1.20 -17.47 -9.96
CA VAL A 215 -0.29 -16.32 -10.01
C VAL A 215 1.14 -16.85 -10.04
N LYS A 216 1.83 -16.63 -11.15
CA LYS A 216 3.23 -17.01 -11.33
C LYS A 216 4.14 -15.96 -10.72
N ILE A 217 5.11 -16.41 -9.93
CA ILE A 217 6.20 -15.56 -9.42
C ILE A 217 7.49 -15.94 -10.14
N SER A 218 8.07 -14.99 -10.88
CA SER A 218 9.37 -15.17 -11.55
C SER A 218 10.53 -15.21 -10.55
N LYS A 219 11.58 -15.95 -10.89
CA LYS A 219 12.85 -15.96 -10.13
C LYS A 219 13.56 -14.59 -10.16
N ASP A 220 13.26 -13.77 -11.16
CA ASP A 220 13.81 -12.42 -11.31
C ASP A 220 13.25 -11.40 -10.34
N LEU A 221 12.16 -11.72 -9.62
CA LEU A 221 11.46 -10.79 -8.76
C LEU A 221 12.40 -10.11 -7.75
N MET A 222 13.34 -10.85 -7.17
CA MET A 222 14.28 -10.32 -6.18
C MET A 222 15.25 -9.31 -6.78
N ALA A 223 15.80 -9.61 -7.96
CA ALA A 223 16.72 -8.72 -8.65
C ALA A 223 16.01 -7.43 -9.07
N VAL A 224 14.84 -7.56 -9.70
CA VAL A 224 14.02 -6.42 -10.15
C VAL A 224 13.57 -5.56 -8.97
N ALA A 225 13.15 -6.17 -7.85
CA ALA A 225 12.76 -5.45 -6.64
C ALA A 225 13.94 -4.69 -6.05
N GLY A 226 15.13 -5.29 -5.96
CA GLY A 226 16.34 -4.65 -5.46
C GLY A 226 16.77 -3.45 -6.32
N GLU A 227 16.73 -3.59 -7.65
CA GLU A 227 17.00 -2.48 -8.55
C GLU A 227 15.97 -1.35 -8.43
N SER A 228 14.67 -1.69 -8.31
CA SER A 228 13.59 -0.71 -8.14
C SER A 228 13.71 0.05 -6.84
N LEU A 229 14.05 -0.66 -5.75
CA LEU A 229 14.31 -0.07 -4.44
C LEU A 229 15.51 0.88 -4.50
N LYS A 230 16.59 0.48 -5.18
CA LYS A 230 17.77 1.34 -5.37
C LYS A 230 17.41 2.63 -6.11
N THR A 231 16.62 2.55 -7.19
CA THR A 231 16.13 3.73 -7.93
C THR A 231 15.25 4.62 -7.03
N ASN A 232 14.36 4.03 -6.26
CA ASN A 232 13.46 4.76 -5.36
C ASN A 232 14.22 5.47 -4.22
N ILE A 233 15.18 4.79 -3.59
CA ILE A 233 16.00 5.37 -2.51
C ILE A 233 16.90 6.50 -3.04
N THR A 234 17.42 6.36 -4.26
CA THR A 234 18.22 7.41 -4.90
C THR A 234 17.40 8.68 -5.17
N THR A 235 16.11 8.52 -5.49
CA THR A 235 15.19 9.64 -5.71
C THR A 235 14.62 10.21 -4.40
N LEU A 236 14.50 9.37 -3.37
CA LEU A 236 14.09 9.77 -2.02
C LEU A 236 15.17 10.57 -1.28
N GLY A 237 16.45 10.22 -1.47
CA GLY A 237 17.58 10.80 -0.75
C GLY A 237 17.55 12.34 -0.65
N PRO A 238 17.43 13.08 -1.78
CA PRO A 238 17.37 14.54 -1.77
C PRO A 238 16.16 15.15 -1.04
N LEU A 239 15.08 14.39 -0.84
CA LEU A 239 13.86 14.88 -0.19
C LEU A 239 13.92 14.75 1.33
N VAL A 240 14.74 13.84 1.87
CA VAL A 240 14.71 13.47 3.29
C VAL A 240 16.05 13.63 4.01
N LEU A 241 17.17 13.62 3.28
CA LEU A 241 18.49 13.66 3.90
C LEU A 241 18.94 15.10 4.20
N PRO A 242 19.73 15.32 5.27
CA PRO A 242 20.37 16.60 5.54
C PRO A 242 21.32 17.03 4.42
N MET A 243 21.46 18.35 4.20
CA MET A 243 22.32 18.93 3.15
C MET A 243 23.76 18.37 3.09
N PRO A 244 24.47 18.13 4.22
CA PRO A 244 25.83 17.57 4.17
C PRO A 244 25.90 16.17 3.52
N GLU A 245 24.93 15.31 3.79
CA GLU A 245 24.83 13.97 3.21
C GLU A 245 24.49 14.05 1.71
N GLN A 246 23.62 14.99 1.33
CA GLN A 246 23.27 15.22 -0.06
C GLN A 246 24.48 15.68 -0.89
N LEU A 247 25.28 16.60 -0.36
CA LEU A 247 26.50 17.08 -1.00
C LEU A 247 27.53 15.96 -1.17
N LEU A 248 27.75 15.15 -0.13
CA LEU A 248 28.70 14.04 -0.17
C LEU A 248 28.29 12.97 -1.18
N PHE A 249 27.00 12.62 -1.23
CA PHE A 249 26.46 11.70 -2.21
C PHE A 249 26.58 12.24 -3.64
N THR A 250 26.20 13.50 -3.85
CA THR A 250 26.23 14.15 -5.16
C THR A 250 27.67 14.29 -5.67
N ALA A 251 28.61 14.71 -4.83
CA ALA A 251 30.03 14.80 -5.16
C ALA A 251 30.59 13.43 -5.57
N THR A 252 30.23 12.36 -4.85
CA THR A 252 30.64 10.99 -5.18
C THR A 252 30.04 10.52 -6.51
N LEU A 253 28.77 10.85 -6.77
CA LEU A 253 28.07 10.48 -8.01
C LEU A 253 28.65 11.21 -9.22
N VAL A 254 28.94 12.51 -9.09
CA VAL A 254 29.62 13.34 -10.09
C VAL A 254 31.05 12.83 -10.36
N GLY A 255 31.83 12.58 -9.32
CA GLY A 255 33.19 12.02 -9.42
C GLY A 255 33.22 10.70 -10.20
N ARG A 256 32.22 9.83 -9.99
CA ARG A 256 32.15 8.54 -10.71
C ARG A 256 31.59 8.65 -12.12
N LYS A 257 30.49 9.38 -12.31
CA LYS A 257 29.74 9.37 -13.58
C LYS A 257 30.31 10.37 -14.59
N ILE A 258 30.78 11.52 -14.13
CA ILE A 258 31.32 12.59 -14.97
C ILE A 258 32.85 12.46 -15.05
N PHE A 259 33.53 12.34 -13.91
CA PHE A 259 34.99 12.31 -13.86
C PHE A 259 35.60 10.89 -13.95
N LYS A 260 34.77 9.84 -14.10
CA LYS A 260 35.18 8.42 -14.19
C LYS A 260 36.17 7.98 -13.09
N MET A 261 36.14 8.63 -11.93
CA MET A 261 37.05 8.34 -10.82
C MET A 261 36.68 6.99 -10.18
N LYS A 262 37.69 6.21 -9.79
CA LYS A 262 37.54 4.93 -9.07
C LYS A 262 37.17 5.16 -7.59
N ILE A 263 36.06 5.86 -7.33
CA ILE A 263 35.54 6.11 -5.99
C ILE A 263 34.50 5.03 -5.66
N LYS A 264 34.52 4.51 -4.43
CA LYS A 264 33.50 3.55 -3.97
C LYS A 264 32.13 4.24 -3.91
N PRO A 265 31.02 3.57 -4.29
CA PRO A 265 29.68 4.13 -4.12
C PRO A 265 29.47 4.53 -2.66
N TYR A 266 29.20 5.82 -2.43
CA TYR A 266 28.70 6.28 -1.14
C TYR A 266 27.21 5.95 -1.05
N ILE A 267 26.81 5.24 0.01
CA ILE A 267 25.42 4.97 0.35
C ILE A 267 25.08 5.96 1.46
N PRO A 268 24.14 6.90 1.24
CA PRO A 268 23.80 7.90 2.24
C PRO A 268 23.35 7.28 3.55
N ASN A 269 23.65 7.96 4.66
CA ASN A 269 23.23 7.48 5.97
C ASN A 269 21.76 7.83 6.24
N PHE A 270 20.86 6.97 5.79
CA PHE A 270 19.41 7.14 6.00
C PHE A 270 18.97 7.10 7.47
N LYS A 271 19.84 6.71 8.41
CA LYS A 271 19.57 6.78 9.85
C LYS A 271 19.42 8.22 10.37
N LEU A 272 20.00 9.19 9.65
CA LEU A 272 19.85 10.61 9.98
C LEU A 272 18.46 11.16 9.59
N ALA A 273 17.74 10.47 8.70
CA ALA A 273 16.44 10.88 8.19
C ALA A 273 15.29 10.04 8.75
N PHE A 274 15.54 8.77 9.11
CA PHE A 274 14.50 7.83 9.54
C PHE A 274 14.84 7.15 10.87
N GLU A 275 13.92 7.23 11.82
CA GLU A 275 13.99 6.50 13.09
C GLU A 275 13.62 5.03 12.91
N HIS A 276 12.62 4.75 12.06
CA HIS A 276 12.13 3.42 11.75
C HIS A 276 11.91 3.26 10.25
N ILE A 277 12.14 2.04 9.73
CA ILE A 277 11.89 1.71 8.33
C ILE A 277 11.00 0.47 8.29
N CYS A 278 9.80 0.65 7.71
CA CYS A 278 8.93 -0.47 7.39
C CYS A 278 9.06 -0.86 5.91
N ILE A 279 9.80 -1.93 5.65
CA ILE A 279 9.87 -2.56 4.34
C ILE A 279 8.89 -3.70 4.32
N ARG A 280 7.99 -3.64 3.35
CA ARG A 280 7.14 -4.76 3.02
C ARG A 280 7.92 -5.78 2.20
N ALA A 281 7.99 -7.01 2.69
CA ALA A 281 8.74 -8.07 2.02
C ALA A 281 7.95 -9.38 1.87
N GLY A 282 8.20 -10.06 0.75
CA GLY A 282 7.67 -11.39 0.41
C GLY A 282 8.44 -12.57 1.05
N GLY A 283 9.37 -12.29 1.98
CA GLY A 283 10.01 -13.32 2.81
C GLY A 283 11.08 -12.72 3.73
N ARG A 284 11.50 -13.48 4.75
CA ARG A 284 12.55 -13.05 5.71
C ARG A 284 13.87 -12.78 5.00
N ALA A 285 14.25 -13.63 4.04
CA ALA A 285 15.46 -13.47 3.24
C ALA A 285 15.51 -12.12 2.51
N VAL A 286 14.36 -11.63 2.04
CA VAL A 286 14.26 -10.35 1.34
C VAL A 286 14.50 -9.18 2.29
N LEU A 287 13.93 -9.23 3.50
CA LEU A 287 14.19 -8.21 4.54
C LEU A 287 15.67 -8.19 4.93
N ASP A 288 16.26 -9.37 5.12
CA ASP A 288 17.67 -9.50 5.53
C ASP A 288 18.61 -8.92 4.45
N GLU A 289 18.34 -9.21 3.17
CA GLU A 289 19.13 -8.67 2.07
C GLU A 289 18.98 -7.16 1.91
N VAL A 290 17.76 -6.62 2.05
CA VAL A 290 17.55 -5.17 2.01
C VAL A 290 18.23 -4.48 3.20
N GLY A 291 18.11 -5.05 4.40
CA GLY A 291 18.75 -4.54 5.61
C GLY A 291 20.27 -4.47 5.47
N LYS A 292 20.90 -5.51 4.92
CA LYS A 292 22.35 -5.54 4.63
C LYS A 292 22.75 -4.47 3.60
N HIS A 293 22.03 -4.39 2.48
CA HIS A 293 22.36 -3.45 1.39
C HIS A 293 22.27 -1.99 1.83
N LEU A 294 21.31 -1.67 2.69
CA LEU A 294 21.09 -0.32 3.22
C LEU A 294 21.83 -0.06 4.54
N LYS A 295 22.63 -1.03 5.04
CA LYS A 295 23.34 -0.97 6.33
C LYS A 295 22.44 -0.56 7.49
N LEU A 296 21.21 -1.08 7.50
CA LEU A 296 20.22 -0.83 8.52
C LEU A 296 20.52 -1.69 9.74
N ASN A 297 20.41 -1.10 10.94
CA ASN A 297 20.54 -1.83 12.19
C ASN A 297 19.29 -2.69 12.41
N GLU A 298 19.42 -3.73 13.23
CA GLU A 298 18.32 -4.63 13.57
C GLU A 298 17.11 -3.87 14.15
N TRP A 299 17.35 -2.89 15.04
CA TRP A 299 16.31 -2.04 15.63
C TRP A 299 15.46 -1.30 14.59
N VAL A 300 16.08 -0.78 13.52
CA VAL A 300 15.38 -0.04 12.46
C VAL A 300 14.50 -0.97 11.63
N MET A 301 14.90 -2.25 11.52
CA MET A 301 14.19 -3.30 10.79
C MET A 301 13.13 -4.02 11.63
N GLU A 302 13.09 -3.79 12.94
CA GLU A 302 12.22 -4.51 13.87
C GLU A 302 10.73 -4.42 13.49
N PRO A 303 10.17 -3.24 13.13
CA PRO A 303 8.77 -3.16 12.70
C PRO A 303 8.47 -4.03 11.48
N SER A 304 9.41 -4.13 10.53
CA SER A 304 9.29 -4.97 9.34
C SER A 304 9.34 -6.47 9.70
N ARG A 305 10.19 -6.85 10.66
CA ARG A 305 10.32 -8.23 11.14
C ARG A 305 9.10 -8.67 11.93
N MET A 306 8.65 -7.86 12.89
CA MET A 306 7.44 -8.11 13.67
C MET A 306 6.23 -8.27 12.77
N THR A 307 6.08 -7.38 11.79
CA THR A 307 5.05 -7.47 10.77
C THR A 307 5.07 -8.82 10.04
N LEU A 308 6.25 -9.25 9.57
CA LEU A 308 6.40 -10.51 8.87
C LEU A 308 6.10 -11.73 9.76
N GLN A 309 6.52 -11.67 11.03
CA GLN A 309 6.34 -12.75 12.01
C GLN A 309 4.89 -12.86 12.51
N ILE A 310 4.20 -11.74 12.71
CA ILE A 310 2.83 -11.71 13.26
C ILE A 310 1.82 -12.03 12.16
N TRP A 311 1.99 -11.45 10.97
CA TRP A 311 0.95 -11.42 9.95
C TRP A 311 1.22 -12.29 8.71
N GLU A 312 2.39 -12.94 8.59
CA GLU A 312 2.84 -13.73 7.42
C GLU A 312 2.18 -13.28 6.10
N HIS A 313 2.83 -12.35 5.36
CA HIS A 313 2.44 -11.95 3.99
C HIS A 313 0.95 -11.60 3.76
N PHE A 314 0.37 -10.81 4.65
CA PHE A 314 -0.87 -10.10 4.33
C PHE A 314 -0.66 -9.13 3.16
N LYS A 315 -1.20 -9.38 1.95
CA LYS A 315 -0.90 -8.68 0.67
C LYS A 315 -1.12 -7.18 0.63
N GLN A 316 -1.79 -6.58 1.60
CA GLN A 316 -2.04 -5.14 1.60
C GLN A 316 -1.93 -4.58 3.01
N LEU A 317 -0.78 -4.83 3.64
CA LEU A 317 -0.53 -4.30 4.97
C LEU A 317 -0.17 -2.82 4.88
N PHE A 318 -0.93 -2.05 5.64
CA PHE A 318 -0.59 -0.73 6.07
C PHE A 318 0.21 -0.87 7.37
N VAL A 319 1.50 -0.54 7.32
CA VAL A 319 2.22 -0.24 8.56
C VAL A 319 2.42 1.26 8.53
N VAL A 320 1.58 1.92 9.31
CA VAL A 320 1.69 3.34 9.63
C VAL A 320 2.65 3.46 10.80
#